data_AF-A0A937N4U6-F1
#
_entry.id   AF-A0A937N4U6-F1
#
_cell.length_a   1.000
_cell.length_b   1.000
_cell.length_c   1.000
_cell.angle_alpha   90.00
_cell.angle_beta   90.00
_cell.angle_gamma   90.00
#
_symmetry.space_group_name_H-M   'P 1'
#
loop_
_entity.id
_entity.type
_entity.pdbx_description
1 polymer ?
#
loop_
_entity_poly.entity_id
_entity_poly.type
_entity_poly.pdbx_seq_one_letter_code
_entity_poly.pdbx_strand_id
1 'polypeptide(L)'
;MGAQNNMATFAIALLSILFASSHVGAEAKPNIVFIFADDWGWGDLGCHGHPYLKTPSIDRLASEGAEFYQFTVASGVCSPSRAAVMTGFIARWPGKIVAGEIDDTTPITAVDLLPTFCNIAGVELPRGYVSDGVNQLPALLGKEANRIELFRFPSDRIEKTNLRNEHPDEVRRLNALIGAWKKTLPAEPNRDCFSNQRDRQADLSQTKKK
;
A
#
# COMPACT_ATOMS: atom_id res chain seq x y z
N MET A 1 -27.96 -48.29 45.73
CA MET A 1 -26.57 -47.90 45.39
C MET A 1 -26.45 -47.64 43.89
N GLY A 2 -26.98 -46.53 43.36
CA GLY A 2 -26.99 -46.33 41.90
C GLY A 2 -27.36 -44.95 41.34
N ALA A 3 -27.41 -43.89 42.16
CA ALA A 3 -27.82 -42.55 41.69
C ALA A 3 -26.75 -41.45 41.88
N GLN A 4 -25.69 -41.69 42.65
CA GLN A 4 -24.67 -40.66 42.94
C GLN A 4 -23.55 -40.56 41.90
N ASN A 5 -23.36 -41.56 41.04
CA ASN A 5 -22.22 -41.57 40.11
C ASN A 5 -22.47 -40.76 38.82
N ASN A 6 -23.72 -40.50 38.43
CA ASN A 6 -24.02 -39.83 37.15
C ASN A 6 -23.89 -38.30 37.22
N MET A 7 -24.00 -37.72 38.42
CA MET A 7 -23.97 -36.26 38.60
C MET A 7 -22.54 -35.71 38.58
N ALA A 8 -21.57 -36.48 39.10
CA ALA A 8 -20.14 -36.15 39.05
C ALA A 8 -19.58 -36.27 37.62
N THR A 9 -20.02 -37.26 36.84
CA THR A 9 -19.61 -37.43 35.43
C THR A 9 -20.15 -36.32 34.53
N PHE A 10 -21.38 -35.84 34.78
CA PHE A 10 -21.95 -34.69 34.08
C PHE A 10 -21.22 -33.38 34.42
N ALA A 11 -20.83 -33.18 35.68
CA ALA A 11 -20.11 -31.98 36.11
C ALA A 11 -18.70 -31.88 35.49
N ILE A 12 -17.98 -33.01 35.36
CA ILE A 12 -16.66 -33.05 34.73
C ILE A 12 -16.77 -32.81 33.22
N ALA A 13 -17.79 -33.36 32.56
CA ALA A 13 -18.05 -33.11 31.15
C ALA A 13 -18.38 -31.62 30.87
N LEU A 14 -19.14 -30.96 31.75
CA LEU A 14 -19.46 -29.53 31.63
C LEU A 14 -18.23 -28.64 31.86
N LEU A 15 -17.35 -29.01 32.81
CA LEU A 15 -16.12 -28.28 33.10
C LEU A 15 -15.08 -28.39 31.96
N SER A 16 -15.11 -29.51 31.23
CA SER A 16 -14.25 -29.74 30.06
C SER A 16 -14.66 -28.88 28.86
N ILE A 17 -15.95 -28.59 28.70
CA ILE A 17 -16.49 -27.74 27.63
C ILE A 17 -16.18 -26.25 27.90
N LEU A 18 -16.12 -25.84 29.17
CA LEU A 18 -15.80 -24.46 29.56
C LEU A 18 -14.32 -24.08 29.36
N PHE A 19 -13.40 -25.04 29.31
CA PHE A 19 -11.97 -24.79 29.04
C PHE A 19 -11.58 -24.88 27.56
N ALA A 20 -12.50 -25.27 26.66
CA ALA A 20 -12.19 -25.42 25.24
C ALA A 20 -12.23 -24.10 24.44
N SER A 21 -12.48 -22.95 25.09
CA SER A 21 -12.67 -21.67 24.41
C SER A 21 -11.69 -20.59 24.87
N SER A 22 -10.41 -20.74 24.54
CA SER A 22 -9.49 -19.59 24.46
C SER A 22 -8.15 -19.97 23.82
N HIS A 23 -8.18 -20.45 22.58
CA HIS A 23 -7.06 -20.24 21.67
C HIS A 23 -7.51 -19.34 20.53
N VAL A 24 -7.72 -18.07 20.85
CA VAL A 24 -7.50 -17.00 19.87
C VAL A 24 -6.00 -17.07 19.58
N GLY A 25 -5.62 -17.84 18.57
CA GLY A 25 -4.26 -17.81 18.05
C GLY A 25 -3.95 -16.36 17.73
N ALA A 26 -2.85 -15.84 18.29
CA ALA A 26 -2.35 -14.52 17.94
C ALA A 26 -2.33 -14.44 16.41
N GLU A 27 -3.15 -13.53 15.85
CA GLU A 27 -3.28 -13.34 14.41
C GLU A 27 -1.87 -13.19 13.84
N ALA A 28 -1.44 -14.19 13.06
CA ALA A 28 -0.08 -14.26 12.58
C ALA A 28 0.18 -13.01 11.74
N LYS A 29 0.97 -12.08 12.29
CA LYS A 29 1.22 -10.79 11.64
C LYS A 29 1.79 -11.07 10.25
N PRO A 30 1.22 -10.48 9.18
CA PRO A 30 1.76 -10.66 7.86
C PRO A 30 3.18 -10.07 7.81
N ASN A 31 4.12 -10.85 7.28
CA ASN A 31 5.46 -10.35 6.97
C ASN A 31 5.41 -9.75 5.56
N ILE A 32 5.59 -8.43 5.46
CA ILE A 32 5.58 -7.71 4.19
C ILE A 32 7.03 -7.48 3.78
N VAL A 33 7.41 -7.99 2.61
CA VAL A 33 8.71 -7.72 1.98
C VAL A 33 8.45 -6.84 0.76
N PHE A 34 9.01 -5.63 0.75
CA PHE A 34 8.92 -4.70 -0.38
C PHE A 34 10.20 -4.75 -1.21
N ILE A 35 10.08 -5.12 -2.49
CA ILE A 35 11.21 -5.24 -3.42
C ILE A 35 11.08 -4.13 -4.47
N PHE A 36 12.07 -3.25 -4.53
CA PHE A 36 12.17 -2.18 -5.52
C PHE A 36 13.47 -2.35 -6.31
N ALA A 37 13.37 -2.48 -7.63
CA ALA A 37 14.51 -2.79 -8.49
C ALA A 37 14.80 -1.66 -9.49
N ASP A 38 16.07 -1.54 -9.85
CA ASP A 38 16.60 -0.53 -10.77
C ASP A 38 16.89 -1.17 -12.15
N ASP A 39 16.89 -0.35 -13.21
CA ASP A 39 17.20 -0.74 -14.59
C ASP A 39 16.40 -1.96 -15.11
N TRP A 40 15.13 -2.04 -14.74
CA TRP A 40 14.25 -3.16 -15.08
C TRP A 40 13.04 -2.67 -15.89
N GLY A 41 13.02 -3.01 -17.18
CA GLY A 41 11.94 -2.75 -18.11
C GLY A 41 10.96 -3.92 -18.25
N TRP A 42 9.81 -3.64 -18.88
CA TRP A 42 8.75 -4.64 -19.08
C TRP A 42 9.26 -5.94 -19.72
N GLY A 43 10.10 -5.85 -20.74
CA GLY A 43 10.57 -7.00 -21.51
C GLY A 43 11.66 -7.83 -20.84
N ASP A 44 12.17 -7.46 -19.66
CA ASP A 44 13.40 -8.04 -19.09
C ASP A 44 13.19 -9.35 -18.32
N LEU A 45 11.94 -9.77 -18.13
CA LEU A 45 11.59 -10.99 -17.40
C LEU A 45 11.24 -12.17 -18.28
N GLY A 46 11.59 -13.36 -17.80
CA GLY A 46 11.12 -14.63 -18.36
C GLY A 46 9.59 -14.69 -18.42
N CYS A 47 8.91 -14.32 -17.34
CA CYS A 47 7.43 -14.25 -17.30
C CYS A 47 6.82 -13.24 -18.28
N HIS A 48 7.57 -12.24 -18.74
CA HIS A 48 7.13 -11.27 -19.75
C HIS A 48 7.61 -11.61 -21.18
N GLY A 49 8.20 -12.79 -21.38
CA GLY A 49 8.60 -13.30 -22.68
C GLY A 49 10.01 -12.92 -23.13
N HIS A 50 10.92 -12.56 -22.20
CA HIS A 50 12.31 -12.28 -22.56
C HIS A 50 12.96 -13.51 -23.23
N PRO A 51 13.61 -13.36 -24.41
CA PRO A 51 14.07 -14.51 -25.21
C PRO A 51 15.24 -15.29 -24.63
N TYR A 52 16.04 -14.69 -23.72
CA TYR A 52 17.28 -15.29 -23.21
C TYR A 52 17.38 -15.38 -21.67
N LEU A 53 17.09 -14.29 -20.95
CA LEU A 53 17.09 -14.23 -19.49
C LEU A 53 16.05 -15.19 -18.89
N LYS A 54 16.50 -15.94 -17.88
CA LYS A 54 15.66 -16.85 -17.08
C LYS A 54 15.56 -16.28 -15.67
N THR A 55 14.34 -16.03 -15.21
CA THR A 55 14.08 -15.39 -13.92
C THR A 55 13.25 -16.29 -13.01
N PRO A 56 13.65 -17.55 -12.77
CA PRO A 56 12.75 -18.59 -12.22
C PRO A 56 12.14 -18.23 -10.86
N SER A 57 12.86 -17.49 -10.00
CA SER A 57 12.31 -17.04 -8.72
C SER A 57 11.27 -15.92 -8.88
N ILE A 58 11.48 -14.99 -9.82
CA ILE A 58 10.52 -13.92 -10.12
C ILE A 58 9.33 -14.49 -10.88
N ASP A 59 9.56 -15.37 -11.84
CA ASP A 59 8.50 -16.06 -12.59
C ASP A 59 7.60 -16.86 -11.64
N ARG A 60 8.20 -17.50 -10.62
CA ARG A 60 7.47 -18.17 -9.55
C ARG A 60 6.63 -17.18 -8.74
N LEU A 61 7.21 -16.05 -8.30
CA LEU A 61 6.48 -15.00 -7.58
C LEU A 61 5.30 -14.45 -8.38
N ALA A 62 5.49 -14.22 -9.68
CA ALA A 62 4.43 -13.80 -10.59
C ALA A 62 3.31 -14.86 -10.69
N SER A 63 3.69 -16.14 -10.84
CA SER A 63 2.73 -17.26 -10.98
C SER A 63 1.95 -17.60 -9.70
N GLU A 64 2.59 -17.46 -8.53
CA GLU A 64 1.96 -17.71 -7.22
C GLU A 64 1.26 -16.47 -6.66
N GLY A 65 1.49 -15.30 -7.26
CA GLY A 65 1.01 -14.00 -6.80
C GLY A 65 0.00 -13.33 -7.72
N ALA A 66 -0.02 -12.00 -7.66
CA ALA A 66 -0.81 -11.14 -8.52
C ALA A 66 0.12 -10.16 -9.25
N GLU A 67 -0.05 -10.05 -10.56
CA GLU A 67 0.65 -9.09 -11.42
C GLU A 67 -0.27 -7.95 -11.80
N PHE A 68 0.24 -6.72 -11.73
CA PHE A 68 -0.45 -5.50 -12.12
C PHE A 68 0.18 -4.95 -13.40
N TYR A 69 -0.59 -4.94 -14.49
CA TYR A 69 -0.14 -4.49 -15.81
C TYR A 69 -0.39 -2.99 -16.05
N GLN A 70 -1.25 -2.40 -15.24
CA GLN A 70 -1.65 -1.00 -15.30
C GLN A 70 -1.10 -0.32 -14.05
N PHE A 71 0.07 0.29 -14.16
CA PHE A 71 0.67 1.05 -13.07
C PHE A 71 1.31 2.31 -13.63
N THR A 72 1.40 3.34 -12.79
CA THR A 72 2.16 4.55 -13.13
C THR A 72 3.26 4.76 -12.09
N VAL A 73 4.46 5.01 -12.59
CA VAL A 73 5.60 5.40 -11.77
C VAL A 73 5.73 6.92 -11.76
N ALA A 74 6.16 7.48 -10.63
CA ALA A 74 6.37 8.92 -10.53
C ALA A 74 7.43 9.45 -11.52
N SER A 75 8.33 8.58 -11.99
CA SER A 75 9.33 8.87 -13.01
C SER A 75 9.78 7.60 -13.74
N GLY A 76 10.27 7.73 -14.98
CA GLY A 76 10.95 6.63 -15.69
C GLY A 76 12.41 6.43 -15.24
N VAL A 77 12.93 7.31 -14.37
CA VAL A 77 14.31 7.28 -13.85
C VAL A 77 14.33 6.84 -12.39
N CYS A 78 15.26 5.97 -12.05
CA CYS A 78 15.31 5.26 -10.78
C CYS A 78 15.40 6.15 -9.53
N SER A 79 16.22 7.19 -9.56
CA SER A 79 16.43 8.07 -8.41
C SER A 79 15.18 8.87 -8.03
N PRO A 80 14.51 9.59 -8.95
CA PRO A 80 13.24 10.25 -8.66
C PRO A 80 12.10 9.27 -8.37
N SER A 81 12.08 8.07 -8.96
CA SER A 81 11.05 7.06 -8.64
C SER A 81 11.22 6.50 -7.23
N ARG A 82 12.45 6.16 -6.86
CA ARG A 82 12.79 5.75 -5.49
C ARG A 82 12.52 6.88 -4.50
N ALA A 83 12.88 8.11 -4.84
CA ALA A 83 12.56 9.27 -4.00
C ALA A 83 11.05 9.40 -3.81
N ALA A 84 10.25 9.38 -4.88
CA ALA A 84 8.79 9.46 -4.77
C ALA A 84 8.19 8.33 -3.90
N VAL A 85 8.69 7.09 -4.03
CA VAL A 85 8.27 5.97 -3.18
C VAL A 85 8.70 6.18 -1.72
N MET A 86 9.89 6.72 -1.48
CA MET A 86 10.44 6.87 -0.13
C MET A 86 10.01 8.15 0.59
N THR A 87 9.71 9.23 -0.14
CA THR A 87 9.48 10.58 0.40
C THR A 87 8.07 11.09 0.15
N GLY A 88 7.25 10.35 -0.58
CA GLY A 88 5.89 10.75 -0.94
C GLY A 88 5.84 11.80 -2.05
N PHE A 89 4.67 12.41 -2.21
CA PHE A 89 4.36 13.40 -3.24
C PHE A 89 4.49 14.83 -2.70
N ILE A 90 5.15 15.72 -3.44
CA ILE A 90 5.30 17.13 -3.08
C ILE A 90 4.59 18.00 -4.11
N ALA A 91 3.68 18.86 -3.66
CA ALA A 91 3.03 19.88 -4.47
C ALA A 91 3.32 21.29 -3.94
N ARG A 92 3.49 22.26 -4.85
CA ARG A 92 3.72 23.67 -4.51
C ARG A 92 2.90 24.57 -5.43
N TRP A 93 1.98 25.33 -4.84
CA TRP A 93 1.21 26.36 -5.53
C TRP A 93 1.03 27.59 -4.63
N PRO A 94 1.85 28.64 -4.79
CA PRO A 94 1.78 29.82 -3.95
C PRO A 94 0.38 30.45 -3.93
N GLY A 95 -0.12 30.75 -2.72
CA GLY A 95 -1.44 31.35 -2.52
C GLY A 95 -2.63 30.38 -2.70
N LYS A 96 -2.38 29.09 -2.93
CA LYS A 96 -3.42 28.05 -3.06
C LYS A 96 -3.16 26.85 -2.16
N ILE A 97 -1.95 26.30 -2.21
CA ILE A 97 -1.49 25.21 -1.34
C ILE A 97 -0.83 25.84 -0.11
N VAL A 98 -1.23 25.39 1.08
CA VAL A 98 -0.64 25.83 2.35
C VAL A 98 0.79 25.30 2.43
N ALA A 99 1.74 26.19 2.71
CA ALA A 99 3.16 25.83 2.73
C ALA A 99 3.52 25.02 3.98
N GLY A 100 4.25 23.91 3.79
CA GLY A 100 4.79 23.10 4.89
C GLY A 100 3.82 22.09 5.49
N GLU A 101 2.58 22.00 4.97
CA GLU A 101 1.62 20.99 5.39
C GLU A 101 2.01 19.58 4.91
N ILE A 102 1.68 18.58 5.74
CA ILE A 102 1.89 17.17 5.47
C ILE A 102 0.53 16.48 5.50
N ASP A 103 0.15 15.85 4.38
CA ASP A 103 -1.01 14.94 4.31
C ASP A 103 -0.50 13.50 4.22
N ASP A 104 -0.69 12.73 5.29
CA ASP A 104 -0.34 11.31 5.39
C ASP A 104 -1.57 10.38 5.20
N THR A 105 -2.71 10.97 4.83
CA THR A 105 -4.00 10.28 4.71
C THR A 105 -4.41 10.06 3.27
N THR A 106 -4.17 11.05 2.39
CA THR A 106 -4.59 10.97 0.98
C THR A 106 -3.55 10.24 0.13
N PRO A 107 -3.87 9.07 -0.44
CA PRO A 107 -3.06 8.49 -1.49
C PRO A 107 -3.22 9.31 -2.77
N ILE A 108 -2.11 9.83 -3.31
CA ILE A 108 -2.04 10.42 -4.64
C ILE A 108 -1.16 9.53 -5.50
N THR A 109 -1.67 9.17 -6.67
CA THR A 109 -0.97 8.37 -7.68
C THR A 109 -0.86 9.17 -8.96
N ALA A 110 0.03 8.77 -9.87
CA ALA A 110 0.27 9.54 -11.08
C ALA A 110 -0.92 9.51 -12.07
N VAL A 111 -1.81 8.50 -12.01
CA VAL A 111 -3.06 8.51 -12.81
C VAL A 111 -4.01 9.64 -12.41
N ASP A 112 -3.90 10.14 -11.17
CA ASP A 112 -4.72 11.25 -10.66
C ASP A 112 -4.31 12.61 -11.24
N LEU A 113 -3.10 12.72 -11.81
CA LEU A 113 -2.58 14.01 -12.25
C LEU A 113 -3.33 14.57 -13.45
N LEU A 114 -3.73 13.72 -14.42
CA LEU A 114 -4.46 14.16 -15.59
C LEU A 114 -5.83 14.80 -15.23
N PRO A 115 -6.76 14.11 -14.53
CA PRO A 115 -8.02 14.73 -14.12
C PRO A 115 -7.82 15.93 -13.19
N THR A 116 -6.78 15.93 -12.35
CA THR A 116 -6.44 17.07 -11.48
C THR A 116 -6.01 18.30 -12.30
N PHE A 117 -5.11 18.13 -13.27
CA PHE A 117 -4.65 19.23 -14.12
C PHE A 117 -5.73 19.75 -15.06
N CYS A 118 -6.58 18.87 -15.60
CA CYS A 118 -7.76 19.29 -16.35
C CYS A 118 -8.67 20.18 -15.50
N ASN A 119 -8.91 19.79 -14.24
CA ASN A 119 -9.70 20.58 -13.32
C ASN A 119 -9.05 21.94 -12.98
N ILE A 120 -7.74 21.95 -12.72
CA ILE A 120 -6.97 23.19 -12.46
C ILE A 120 -7.03 24.14 -13.66
N ALA A 121 -6.93 23.61 -14.88
CA ALA A 121 -6.98 24.38 -16.11
C ALA A 121 -8.40 24.77 -16.54
N GLY A 122 -9.44 24.26 -15.87
CA GLY A 122 -10.83 24.48 -16.26
C GLY A 122 -11.20 23.84 -17.60
N VAL A 123 -10.51 22.76 -17.98
CA VAL A 123 -10.76 22.03 -19.23
C VAL A 123 -11.38 20.67 -18.95
N GLU A 124 -12.18 20.18 -19.89
CA GLU A 124 -12.75 18.82 -19.83
C GLU A 124 -11.69 17.76 -20.14
N LEU A 125 -11.90 16.54 -19.64
CA LEU A 125 -11.11 15.39 -20.04
C LEU A 125 -11.30 15.10 -21.54
N PRO A 126 -10.29 14.53 -22.23
CA PRO A 126 -10.40 14.18 -23.64
C PRO A 126 -11.62 13.29 -23.92
N ARG A 127 -12.35 13.58 -25.02
CA ARG A 127 -13.51 12.77 -25.41
C ARG A 127 -13.10 11.31 -25.60
N GLY A 128 -13.84 10.41 -24.94
CA GLY A 128 -13.61 8.96 -24.99
C GLY A 128 -12.51 8.44 -24.06
N TYR A 129 -11.85 9.31 -23.28
CA TYR A 129 -10.93 8.87 -22.25
C TYR A 129 -11.70 8.44 -20.99
N VAL A 130 -11.49 7.19 -20.58
CA VAL A 130 -11.95 6.67 -19.29
C VAL A 130 -10.79 6.82 -18.32
N SER A 131 -10.93 7.69 -17.32
CA SER A 131 -9.86 7.94 -16.37
C SER A 131 -9.89 6.93 -15.24
N ASP A 132 -8.74 6.31 -14.96
CA ASP A 132 -8.50 5.51 -13.75
C ASP A 132 -8.14 6.38 -12.53
N GLY A 133 -7.85 7.66 -12.76
CA GLY A 133 -7.51 8.63 -11.72
C GLY A 133 -8.71 9.51 -11.34
N VAL A 134 -8.57 10.20 -10.21
CA VAL A 134 -9.55 11.16 -9.72
C VAL A 134 -8.94 12.55 -9.57
N ASN A 135 -9.79 13.58 -9.59
CA ASN A 135 -9.35 14.94 -9.33
C ASN A 135 -8.94 15.11 -7.84
N GLN A 136 -7.64 15.29 -7.60
CA GLN A 136 -7.04 15.48 -6.29
C GLN A 136 -6.89 16.96 -5.89
N LEU A 137 -7.44 17.90 -6.67
CA LEU A 137 -7.42 19.32 -6.29
C LEU A 137 -7.94 19.59 -4.87
N PRO A 138 -9.01 18.92 -4.37
CA PRO A 138 -9.41 19.07 -2.97
C PRO A 138 -8.28 18.76 -1.99
N ALA A 139 -7.58 17.64 -2.15
CA ALA A 139 -6.44 17.26 -1.30
C ALA A 139 -5.29 18.27 -1.38
N LEU A 140 -4.95 18.73 -2.59
CA LEU A 140 -3.94 19.78 -2.76
C LEU A 140 -4.33 21.06 -1.99
N LEU A 141 -5.61 21.38 -1.91
CA LEU A 141 -6.13 22.55 -1.18
C LEU A 141 -6.41 22.27 0.31
N GLY A 142 -5.91 21.16 0.86
CA GLY A 142 -6.08 20.79 2.26
C GLY A 142 -7.50 20.36 2.63
N LYS A 143 -8.30 19.94 1.65
CA LYS A 143 -9.64 19.39 1.86
C LYS A 143 -9.60 17.88 1.75
N GLU A 144 -10.50 17.22 2.48
CA GLU A 144 -10.63 15.77 2.42
C GLU A 144 -10.95 15.32 0.98
N ALA A 145 -10.11 14.44 0.42
CA ALA A 145 -10.27 13.87 -0.93
C ALA A 145 -10.44 12.35 -0.91
N ASN A 146 -10.69 11.76 0.28
CA ASN A 146 -10.60 10.33 0.52
C ASN A 146 -11.37 9.49 -0.51
N ARG A 147 -10.60 8.76 -1.32
CA ARG A 147 -11.08 7.66 -2.17
C ARG A 147 -10.84 6.36 -1.41
N ILE A 148 -11.93 5.73 -0.98
CA ILE A 148 -11.90 4.36 -0.49
C ILE A 148 -12.61 3.49 -1.52
N GLU A 149 -11.92 2.46 -1.99
CA GLU A 149 -12.49 1.46 -2.88
C GLU A 149 -12.28 0.08 -2.30
N LEU A 150 -13.17 -0.83 -2.66
CA LEU A 150 -13.10 -2.21 -2.21
C LEU A 150 -13.28 -3.13 -3.41
N PHE A 151 -12.29 -3.98 -3.64
CA PHE A 151 -12.30 -4.96 -4.73
C PHE A 151 -12.09 -6.37 -4.19
N ARG A 152 -12.66 -7.35 -4.87
CA ARG A 152 -12.49 -8.77 -4.56
C ARG A 152 -11.64 -9.43 -5.63
N PHE A 153 -10.33 -9.48 -5.39
CA PHE A 153 -9.35 -9.98 -6.38
C PHE A 153 -9.61 -11.37 -6.97
N PRO A 154 -10.02 -12.41 -6.21
CA PRO A 154 -10.24 -13.73 -6.79
C PRO A 154 -11.30 -13.74 -7.91
N SER A 155 -12.29 -12.85 -7.83
CA SER A 155 -13.40 -12.75 -8.79
C SER A 155 -13.33 -11.52 -9.70
N ASP A 156 -12.53 -10.53 -9.35
CA ASP A 156 -12.43 -9.25 -10.04
C ASP A 156 -10.98 -8.76 -10.05
N ARG A 157 -10.15 -9.46 -10.82
CA ARG A 157 -8.70 -9.19 -10.93
C ARG A 157 -8.37 -7.87 -11.61
N ILE A 158 -9.31 -7.32 -12.37
CA ILE A 158 -9.14 -6.07 -13.14
C ILE A 158 -9.86 -4.89 -12.49
N GLU A 159 -10.32 -5.05 -11.24
CA GLU A 159 -10.89 -3.98 -10.41
C GLU A 159 -12.09 -3.28 -11.07
N LYS A 160 -12.92 -4.05 -11.78
CA LYS A 160 -14.07 -3.53 -12.54
C LYS A 160 -15.22 -3.09 -11.64
N THR A 161 -15.38 -3.73 -10.48
CA THR A 161 -16.56 -3.60 -9.62
C THR A 161 -16.14 -3.09 -8.24
N ASN A 162 -16.36 -1.80 -8.01
CA ASN A 162 -16.09 -1.20 -6.70
C ASN A 162 -17.23 -1.53 -5.70
N LEU A 163 -16.92 -2.39 -4.74
CA LEU A 163 -17.86 -2.93 -3.74
C LEU A 163 -17.98 -2.06 -2.47
N ARG A 164 -17.36 -0.87 -2.42
CA ARG A 164 -17.27 -0.08 -1.16
C ARG A 164 -18.63 0.18 -0.51
N ASN A 165 -19.65 0.44 -1.33
CA ASN A 165 -20.98 0.81 -0.86
C ASN A 165 -21.79 -0.43 -0.46
N GLU A 166 -21.46 -1.59 -1.02
CA GLU A 166 -22.12 -2.88 -0.75
C GLU A 166 -21.60 -3.52 0.54
N HIS A 167 -20.35 -3.21 0.94
CA HIS A 167 -19.71 -3.76 2.12
C HIS A 167 -19.10 -2.68 3.04
N PRO A 168 -19.93 -1.77 3.60
CA PRO A 168 -19.44 -0.66 4.41
C PRO A 168 -18.74 -1.12 5.70
N ASP A 169 -19.11 -2.27 6.24
CA ASP A 169 -18.50 -2.84 7.45
C ASP A 169 -17.08 -3.34 7.17
N GLU A 170 -16.87 -3.96 6.01
CA GLU A 170 -15.56 -4.43 5.57
C GLU A 170 -14.63 -3.27 5.26
N VAL A 171 -15.16 -2.21 4.64
CA VAL A 171 -14.45 -0.95 4.44
C VAL A 171 -13.98 -0.37 5.79
N ARG A 172 -14.86 -0.32 6.80
CA ARG A 172 -14.48 0.16 8.15
C ARG A 172 -13.41 -0.72 8.78
N ARG A 173 -13.54 -2.05 8.66
CA ARG A 173 -12.56 -3.01 9.19
C ARG A 173 -11.18 -2.81 8.57
N LEU A 174 -11.10 -2.75 7.25
CA LEU A 174 -9.83 -2.59 6.53
C LEU A 174 -9.18 -1.24 6.80
N ASN A 175 -9.97 -0.15 6.85
CA ASN A 175 -9.45 1.16 7.25
C ASN A 175 -8.91 1.17 8.68
N ALA A 176 -9.60 0.52 9.62
CA ALA A 176 -9.12 0.39 10.98
C ALA A 176 -7.79 -0.38 11.05
N LEU A 177 -7.62 -1.43 10.24
CA LEU A 177 -6.35 -2.17 10.13
C LEU A 177 -5.22 -1.30 9.57
N ILE A 178 -5.48 -0.54 8.50
CA ILE A 178 -4.50 0.40 7.94
C ILE A 178 -4.10 1.45 8.99
N GLY A 179 -5.07 2.04 9.69
CA GLY A 179 -4.82 3.02 10.74
C GLY A 179 -4.03 2.44 11.92
N ALA A 180 -4.34 1.21 12.34
CA ALA A 180 -3.60 0.51 13.38
C ALA A 180 -2.16 0.22 12.94
N TRP A 181 -1.96 -0.25 11.71
CA TRP A 181 -0.63 -0.49 11.14
C TRP A 181 0.18 0.81 10.98
N LYS A 182 -0.41 1.89 10.46
CA LYS A 182 0.26 3.21 10.36
C LYS A 182 0.80 3.68 11.71
N LYS A 183 0.05 3.48 12.80
CA LYS A 183 0.49 3.79 14.17
C LYS A 183 1.68 2.94 14.65
N THR A 184 1.96 1.80 14.01
CA THR A 184 3.15 0.98 14.30
C THR A 184 4.39 1.42 13.56
N LEU A 185 4.27 2.30 12.55
CA LEU A 185 5.42 2.77 11.80
C LEU A 185 6.31 3.66 12.67
N PRO A 186 7.64 3.49 12.60
CA PRO A 186 8.56 4.36 13.34
C PRO A 186 8.52 5.77 12.76
N ALA A 187 8.75 6.78 13.61
CA ALA A 187 8.76 8.19 13.19
C ALA A 187 9.88 8.50 12.16
N GLU A 188 10.95 7.70 12.19
CA GLU A 188 12.02 7.73 11.21
C GLU A 188 12.40 6.31 10.80
N PRO A 189 12.88 6.09 9.56
CA PRO A 189 13.36 4.78 9.16
C PRO A 189 14.50 4.33 10.06
N ASN A 190 14.54 3.04 10.40
CA ASN A 190 15.62 2.48 11.22
C ASN A 190 16.98 2.77 10.56
N ARG A 191 17.90 3.37 11.33
CA ARG A 191 19.24 3.71 10.85
C ARG A 191 20.02 2.51 10.35
N ASP A 192 19.80 1.35 10.95
CA ASP A 192 20.44 0.09 10.55
C ASP A 192 20.01 -0.39 9.16
N CYS A 193 18.91 0.15 8.61
CA CYS A 193 18.48 -0.13 7.24
C CYS A 193 19.21 0.73 6.19
N PHE A 194 20.01 1.71 6.61
CA PHE A 194 20.82 2.51 5.70
C PHE A 194 22.23 1.95 5.59
N SER A 195 22.78 1.99 4.37
CA SER A 195 24.18 1.64 4.15
C SER A 195 25.10 2.58 4.93
N ASN A 196 26.11 2.02 5.61
CA ASN A 196 27.21 2.73 6.27
C ASN A 196 27.97 3.70 5.34
N GLN A 197 27.70 3.67 4.03
CA GLN A 197 28.22 4.65 3.07
C GLN A 197 27.49 5.99 3.11
N ARG A 198 26.22 6.05 3.56
CA ARG A 198 25.47 7.32 3.69
C ARG A 198 26.09 8.22 4.76
N ASP A 199 26.60 7.64 5.83
CA ASP A 199 27.30 8.39 6.89
C ASP A 199 28.61 9.01 6.40
N ARG A 200 29.30 8.36 5.44
CA ARG A 200 30.56 8.89 4.87
C ARG A 200 30.35 10.07 3.93
N GLN A 201 29.23 10.14 3.23
CA GLN A 201 28.93 11.28 2.34
C GLN A 201 28.65 12.58 3.12
N ALA A 202 28.11 12.48 4.33
CA ALA A 202 27.92 13.63 5.22
C ALA A 202 29.29 14.24 5.62
N ASP A 203 30.28 13.41 5.94
CA ASP A 203 31.65 13.86 6.27
C ASP A 203 32.40 14.47 5.07
N LEU A 204 32.20 13.92 3.86
CA LEU A 204 32.84 14.44 2.64
C LEU A 204 32.28 15.79 2.17
N SER A 205 31.07 16.15 2.61
CA SER A 205 30.49 17.47 2.34
C SER A 205 31.11 18.58 3.19
N GLN A 206 31.67 18.24 4.36
CA GLN A 206 32.37 19.19 5.23
C GLN A 206 33.82 19.43 4.79
N THR A 207 34.42 18.50 4.06
CA THR A 207 35.83 18.60 3.60
C THR A 207 36.00 19.39 2.29
N LYS A 208 34.91 19.77 1.60
CA LYS A 208 34.93 20.61 0.38
C LYS A 208 34.72 22.11 0.62
N LYS A 209 35.03 22.61 1.82
CA LYS A 209 35.25 24.05 2.07
C LYS A 209 36.74 24.32 2.27
N LYS A 210 37.49 24.31 1.17
CA LYS A 210 38.75 25.06 0.99
C LYS A 210 38.84 25.47 -0.46
#